data_AF-A0A7J9AYW6-F1
#
_entry.id   AF-A0A7J9AYW6-F1
#
_cell.length_a   1.000
_cell.length_b   1.000
_cell.length_c   1.000
_cell.angle_alpha   90.00
_cell.angle_beta   90.00
_cell.angle_gamma   90.00
#
_symmetry.space_group_name_H-M   'P 1'
#
loop_
_entity.id
_entity.type
_entity.pdbx_description
1 polymer ?
#
loop_
_entity_poly.entity_id
_entity_poly.type
_entity_poly.pdbx_seq_one_letter_code
_entity_poly.pdbx_strand_id
1 'polypeptide(L)'
;VVRNRNGEWIIGYNGFLGSCSVSEVELWGILDGLNLLIDRGLDNVMIHSDNIEVVVVIQESSTEGFNTTLVRRILRLLSQTSH
;
A
#
# COMPACT_ATOMS: atom_id res chain seq x y z
N VAL A 1 -7.18 1.36 6.18
CA VAL A 1 -8.36 0.52 6.58
C VAL A 1 -8.55 -0.57 5.56
N VAL A 2 -8.96 -1.76 5.97
CA VAL A 2 -9.26 -2.89 5.09
C VAL A 2 -10.77 -3.11 5.06
N ARG A 3 -11.31 -3.27 3.85
CA ARG A 3 -12.71 -3.62 3.61
C ARG A 3 -12.79 -4.87 2.74
N ASN A 4 -13.86 -5.65 2.92
CA ASN A 4 -14.13 -6.76 2.01
C ASN A 4 -14.79 -6.26 0.71
N ARG A 5 -15.06 -7.19 -0.22
CA ARG A 5 -15.71 -6.89 -1.51
C ARG A 5 -17.11 -6.25 -1.40
N ASN A 6 -17.79 -6.41 -0.26
CA ASN A 6 -19.10 -5.81 0.00
C ASN A 6 -18.96 -4.39 0.60
N GLY A 7 -17.74 -3.91 0.82
CA GLY A 7 -17.46 -2.64 1.48
C GLY A 7 -17.51 -2.70 3.01
N GLU A 8 -17.70 -3.88 3.60
CA GLU A 8 -17.76 -4.04 5.05
C GLU A 8 -16.37 -3.87 5.66
N TRP A 9 -16.29 -3.13 6.76
CA TRP A 9 -15.04 -2.92 7.49
C TRP A 9 -14.57 -4.23 8.11
N ILE A 10 -13.34 -4.64 7.79
CA ILE A 10 -12.71 -5.82 8.39
C ILE A 10 -11.81 -5.39 9.53
N ILE A 11 -10.88 -4.47 9.24
CA ILE A 11 -9.89 -4.01 10.21
C ILE A 11 -9.35 -2.62 9.85
N GLY A 12 -9.05 -1.84 10.88
CA GLY A 12 -8.33 -0.58 10.81
C GLY A 12 -6.98 -0.71 11.50
N TYR A 13 -6.00 0.04 11.01
CA TYR A 13 -4.68 0.18 11.64
C TYR A 13 -4.28 1.65 11.57
N ASN A 14 -3.43 2.06 12.49
CA ASN A 14 -2.83 3.38 12.54
C ASN A 14 -1.40 3.25 13.10
N GLY A 15 -0.56 4.24 12.81
CA GLY A 15 0.81 4.28 13.30
C GLY A 15 1.32 5.71 13.27
N PHE A 16 2.13 6.07 14.27
CA PHE A 16 2.80 7.37 14.32
C PHE A 16 4.17 7.26 13.62
N LEU A 17 4.36 8.03 12.56
CA LEU A 17 5.57 7.98 11.71
C LEU A 17 6.57 9.12 11.99
N GLY A 18 6.26 10.02 12.93
CA GLY A 18 7.10 11.19 13.19
C GLY A 18 6.94 12.27 12.12
N SER A 19 8.06 12.85 11.69
CA SER A 19 8.09 13.91 10.67
C SER A 19 8.17 13.29 9.27
N CYS A 20 7.07 13.33 8.54
CA CYS A 20 6.98 12.85 7.16
C CYS A 20 6.07 13.77 6.34
N SER A 21 6.24 13.75 5.02
CA SER A 21 5.27 14.32 4.08
C SER A 21 3.98 13.48 4.04
N VAL A 22 2.90 14.07 3.54
CA VAL A 22 1.60 13.40 3.40
C VAL A 22 1.74 12.14 2.52
N SER A 23 2.42 12.25 1.39
CA SER A 23 2.65 11.15 0.44
C SER A 23 3.50 10.03 1.07
N GLU A 24 4.48 10.36 1.92
CA GLU A 24 5.23 9.35 2.69
C GLU A 24 4.35 8.63 3.71
N VAL A 25 3.50 9.35 4.44
CA VAL A 25 2.57 8.75 5.42
C VAL A 25 1.66 7.73 4.74
N GLU A 26 1.15 8.05 3.55
CA GLU A 26 0.30 7.15 2.80
C GLU A 26 1.06 5.94 2.25
N LEU A 27 2.26 6.12 1.69
CA LEU A 27 3.08 5.01 1.23
C LEU A 27 3.43 4.05 2.37
N TRP A 28 3.77 4.56 3.56
CA TRP A 28 3.97 3.74 4.75
C TRP A 28 2.69 3.02 5.17
N GLY A 29 1.56 3.73 5.18
CA GLY A 29 0.25 3.13 5.45
C GLY A 29 -0.09 2.00 4.48
N ILE A 30 0.25 2.12 3.20
CA ILE A 30 0.08 1.07 2.19
C ILE A 30 1.00 -0.12 2.51
N LEU A 31 2.28 0.12 2.79
CA LEU A 31 3.23 -0.95 3.12
C LEU A 31 2.77 -1.75 4.35
N ASP A 32 2.39 -1.06 5.43
CA ASP A 32 1.91 -1.71 6.66
C ASP A 32 0.62 -2.48 6.42
N GLY A 33 -0.30 -1.91 5.63
CA GLY A 33 -1.53 -2.59 5.22
C GLY A 33 -1.28 -3.86 4.43
N LEU A 34 -0.34 -3.83 3.47
CA LEU A 34 0.01 -5.00 2.67
C LEU A 34 0.64 -6.10 3.51
N ASN A 35 1.60 -5.78 4.38
CA ASN A 35 2.19 -6.77 5.29
C ASN A 35 1.11 -7.40 6.17
N LEU A 36 0.21 -6.59 6.72
CA LEU A 36 -0.89 -7.05 7.56
C LEU A 36 -1.85 -8.00 6.82
N LEU A 37 -2.08 -7.78 5.53
CA LEU A 37 -2.93 -8.63 4.68
C LEU A 37 -2.22 -9.94 4.34
N ILE A 38 -0.94 -9.88 3.96
CA ILE A 38 -0.11 -11.04 3.65
C ILE A 38 0.04 -11.94 4.88
N ASP A 39 0.30 -11.39 6.06
CA ASP A 39 0.39 -12.14 7.32
C ASP A 39 -0.92 -12.86 7.67
N ARG A 40 -2.05 -12.41 7.12
CA ARG A 40 -3.36 -13.05 7.27
C ARG A 40 -3.74 -13.98 6.11
N GLY A 41 -2.85 -14.19 5.14
CA GLY A 41 -3.11 -15.02 3.97
C GLY A 41 -4.15 -14.43 3.01
N LEU A 42 -4.28 -13.09 2.98
CA LEU A 42 -5.15 -12.39 2.04
C LEU A 42 -4.32 -11.96 0.83
N ASP A 43 -4.61 -12.57 -0.31
CA ASP A 43 -3.86 -12.45 -1.56
C ASP A 43 -4.51 -11.47 -2.54
N ASN A 44 -5.82 -11.53 -2.79
CA ASN A 44 -6.46 -10.62 -3.75
C ASN A 44 -6.78 -9.24 -3.14
N VAL A 45 -5.87 -8.27 -3.30
CA VAL A 45 -5.96 -6.94 -2.66
C VAL A 45 -6.07 -5.81 -3.68
N MET A 46 -6.95 -4.84 -3.40
CA MET A 46 -7.04 -3.58 -4.12
C MET A 46 -6.64 -2.44 -3.18
N ILE A 47 -5.62 -1.68 -3.55
CA ILE A 47 -5.20 -0.49 -2.81
C ILE A 47 -6.04 0.70 -3.27
N HIS A 48 -6.48 1.51 -2.31
CA HIS A 48 -7.18 2.77 -2.56
C HIS A 48 -6.48 3.89 -1.78
N SER A 49 -6.17 4.99 -2.46
CA SER A 49 -5.62 6.23 -1.91
C SER A 49 -6.33 7.39 -2.60
N ASP A 50 -6.63 8.44 -1.83
CA ASP A 50 -7.20 9.70 -2.31
C ASP A 50 -6.11 10.70 -2.76
N ASN A 51 -4.84 10.34 -2.60
CA ASN A 51 -3.70 11.13 -3.01
C ASN A 51 -3.19 10.68 -4.39
N ILE A 52 -3.41 11.56 -5.37
CA ILE A 52 -3.03 11.29 -6.75
C ILE A 52 -1.52 11.07 -6.91
N GLU A 53 -0.68 11.73 -6.11
CA GLU A 53 0.78 11.53 -6.18
C GLU A 53 1.15 10.10 -5.82
N VAL A 54 0.52 9.53 -4.78
CA VAL A 54 0.76 8.15 -4.33
C VAL A 54 0.29 7.15 -5.39
N VAL A 55 -0.88 7.40 -5.99
CA VAL A 55 -1.42 6.56 -7.07
C VAL A 55 -0.50 6.57 -8.29
N VAL A 56 -0.09 7.76 -8.75
CA VAL A 56 0.82 7.94 -9.89
C VAL A 56 2.16 7.30 -9.60
N VAL A 57 2.75 7.56 -8.43
CA VAL A 57 4.02 6.97 -8.03
C VAL A 57 3.93 5.46 -8.10
N ILE A 58 2.93 4.80 -7.51
CA ILE A 58 2.80 3.34 -7.53
C ILE A 58 2.55 2.79 -8.95
N GLN A 59 1.76 3.48 -9.78
CA GLN A 59 1.45 3.01 -11.13
C GLN A 59 2.63 3.18 -12.10
N GLU A 60 3.29 4.34 -12.11
CA GLU A 60 4.38 4.64 -13.04
C GLU A 60 5.72 4.03 -12.61
N SER A 61 5.93 3.82 -11.30
CA SER A 61 7.10 3.14 -10.75
C SER A 61 7.24 1.68 -11.20
N SER A 62 6.15 1.07 -11.68
CA SER A 62 6.18 -0.24 -12.37
C SER A 62 7.11 -0.27 -13.59
N THR A 63 7.44 0.90 -14.14
CA THR A 63 8.02 1.07 -15.47
C THR A 63 9.42 1.70 -15.47
N GLU A 64 9.83 2.40 -14.41
CA GLU A 64 11.06 3.22 -14.37
C GLU A 64 11.92 2.96 -13.11
N GLY A 65 13.24 2.99 -13.25
CA GLY A 65 14.22 2.50 -12.25
C GLY A 65 14.47 3.41 -11.01
N PHE A 66 13.82 4.56 -10.90
CA PHE A 66 14.11 5.61 -9.90
C PHE A 66 13.27 5.54 -8.61
N ASN A 67 12.71 4.37 -8.29
CA ASN A 67 11.82 4.24 -7.14
C ASN A 67 12.56 4.27 -5.81
N THR A 68 11.98 4.92 -4.81
CA THR A 68 12.46 4.84 -3.43
C THR A 68 12.40 3.39 -2.92
N THR A 69 13.22 3.06 -1.91
CA THR A 69 13.21 1.73 -1.29
C THR A 69 11.82 1.33 -0.77
N LEU A 70 11.03 2.32 -0.30
CA LEU A 70 9.66 2.12 0.16
C LEU A 70 8.75 1.68 -0.99
N VAL A 71 8.75 2.42 -2.11
CA VAL A 71 7.95 2.09 -3.30
C VAL A 71 8.34 0.73 -3.86
N ARG A 72 9.65 0.43 -3.96
CA ARG A 72 10.13 -0.89 -4.41
C ARG A 72 9.62 -2.04 -3.54
N ARG A 73 9.55 -1.85 -2.21
CA ARG A 73 8.99 -2.86 -1.30
C ARG A 73 7.50 -3.05 -1.52
N ILE A 74 6.73 -1.98 -1.68
CA ILE A 74 5.29 -2.03 -1.97
C ILE A 74 5.04 -2.80 -3.27
N LEU A 75 5.73 -2.45 -4.35
CA LEU A 75 5.59 -3.12 -5.65
C LEU A 75 5.93 -4.61 -5.56
N ARG A 76 6.98 -4.97 -4.80
CA ARG A 76 7.35 -6.37 -4.59
C ARG A 76 6.23 -7.15 -3.89
N LEU A 77 5.63 -6.58 -2.86
CA LEU A 77 4.52 -7.24 -2.15
C LEU A 77 3.30 -7.38 -3.06
N LEU A 78 2.95 -6.34 -3.82
CA LEU A 78 1.87 -6.38 -4.82
C LEU A 78 2.05 -7.46 -5.89
N SER A 79 3.29 -7.70 -6.32
CA SER A 79 3.60 -8.78 -7.27
C SER A 79 3.40 -10.18 -6.68
N GLN A 80 3.46 -10.34 -5.35
CA GLN A 80 3.23 -11.61 -4.66
C GLN A 80 1.75 -11.91 -4.45
N THR A 81 0.93 -10.87 -4.31
CA THR A 81 -0.51 -10.95 -4.08
C THR A 81 -1.34 -11.10 -5.36
N SER A 82 -0.75 -10.89 -6.55
CA SER A 82 -1.48 -10.92 -7.84
C SER A 82 -1.65 -12.32 -8.47
N HIS A 83 -1.65 -13.40 -7.68
CA HIS A 83 -1.77 -14.78 -8.16
C HIS A 83 -3.20 -15.33 -8.16
#